data_AF-A0A2V9S3E7-F1
#
_entry.id   AF-A0A2V9S3E7-F1
#
_cell.length_a   1.000
_cell.length_b   1.000
_cell.length_c   1.000
_cell.angle_alpha   90.00
_cell.angle_beta   90.00
_cell.angle_gamma   90.00
#
_symmetry.space_group_name_H-M   'P 1'
#
loop_
_entity.id
_entity.type
_entity.pdbx_description
1 polymer ?
#
loop_
_entity_poly.entity_id
_entity_poly.type
_entity_poly.pdbx_seq_one_letter_code
_entity_poly.pdbx_strand_id
1 'polypeptide(L)'
;MESSTAPYTNEYLLTTKDGSTWELKSSVASLGDHVGHTVSATGVVENARMHNLKEDAQEAAKDTGMTKNNKEHGHMKVTDVQMVSDSCSQ
;
A
#
# COMPACT_ATOMS: atom_id res chain seq x y z
N MET A 1 3.15 -35.28 14.39
CA MET A 1 2.33 -34.07 14.17
C MET A 1 3.24 -33.07 13.50
N GLU A 2 3.33 -33.12 12.17
CA GLU A 2 4.04 -32.09 11.40
C GLU A 2 3.13 -30.87 11.35
N SER A 3 3.46 -29.84 12.12
CA SER A 3 2.76 -28.57 12.08
C SER A 3 3.01 -27.94 10.72
N SER A 4 2.02 -28.03 9.84
CA SER A 4 1.98 -27.27 8.59
C SER A 4 1.82 -25.79 8.91
N THR A 5 2.93 -25.10 9.19
CA THR A 5 2.97 -23.64 9.13
C THR A 5 2.89 -23.27 7.65
N ALA A 6 1.70 -22.98 7.16
CA ALA A 6 1.57 -22.09 6.01
C ALA A 6 2.33 -20.81 6.37
N PRO A 7 3.27 -20.32 5.55
CA PRO A 7 3.96 -19.08 5.85
C PRO A 7 2.89 -17.99 5.89
N TYR A 8 2.50 -17.52 7.07
CA TYR A 8 1.78 -16.25 7.16
C TYR A 8 2.73 -15.21 6.60
N THR A 9 2.59 -14.88 5.32
CA THR A 9 3.41 -13.85 4.72
C THR A 9 3.01 -12.56 5.42
N ASN A 10 4.00 -11.81 5.91
CA ASN A 10 3.78 -10.53 6.56
C ASN A 10 3.47 -9.48 5.47
N GLU A 11 2.36 -9.75 4.77
CA GLU A 11 1.88 -9.11 3.56
C GLU A 11 0.41 -8.75 3.77
N TYR A 12 0.07 -7.47 3.59
CA TYR A 12 -1.24 -6.93 3.93
C TYR A 12 -1.65 -5.84 2.95
N LEU A 13 -2.95 -5.65 2.76
CA LEU A 13 -3.49 -4.56 1.94
C LEU A 13 -3.76 -3.32 2.80
N LEU A 14 -3.09 -2.22 2.50
CA LEU A 14 -3.43 -0.90 3.01
C LEU A 14 -4.42 -0.24 2.06
N THR A 15 -5.53 0.27 2.60
CA THR A 15 -6.44 1.15 1.85
C THR A 15 -6.38 2.53 2.48
N THR A 16 -6.12 3.55 1.69
CA THR A 16 -6.08 4.95 2.13
C THR A 16 -7.45 5.61 1.97
N LYS A 17 -7.65 6.76 2.61
CA LYS A 17 -8.94 7.46 2.65
C LYS A 17 -9.44 7.93 1.27
N ASP A 18 -8.54 8.14 0.33
CA ASP A 18 -8.83 8.46 -1.07
C ASP A 18 -9.22 7.22 -1.90
N GLY A 19 -9.16 6.03 -1.31
CA GLY A 19 -9.47 4.76 -1.95
C GLY A 19 -8.31 4.15 -2.75
N SER A 20 -7.10 4.70 -2.65
CA SER A 20 -5.90 4.05 -3.16
C SER A 20 -5.54 2.82 -2.31
N THR A 21 -4.88 1.83 -2.91
CA THR A 21 -4.55 0.57 -2.23
C THR A 21 -3.09 0.17 -2.43
N TRP A 22 -2.45 -0.30 -1.36
CA TRP A 22 -1.05 -0.68 -1.38
C TRP A 22 -0.87 -2.08 -0.81
N GLU A 23 -0.21 -2.96 -1.55
CA GLU A 23 0.28 -4.23 -1.01
C GLU A 23 1.55 -3.96 -0.21
N LEU A 24 1.45 -4.09 1.11
CA LEU A 24 2.55 -3.91 2.04
C LEU A 24 3.22 -5.24 2.29
N LYS A 25 4.55 -5.26 2.34
CA LYS A 25 5.34 -6.41 2.78
C LYS A 25 6.41 -5.94 3.76
N SER A 26 6.63 -6.67 4.85
CA SER A 26 7.76 -6.40 5.74
C SER A 26 8.47 -7.67 6.19
N SER A 27 9.79 -7.57 6.37
CA SER A 27 10.60 -8.58 7.06
C SER A 27 11.03 -8.13 8.46
N VAL A 28 10.72 -6.89 8.86
CA VAL A 28 11.26 -6.26 10.08
C VAL A 28 10.19 -5.65 10.98
N ALA A 29 9.02 -5.30 10.45
CA ALA A 29 7.90 -4.72 11.19
C ALA A 29 6.72 -5.70 11.24
N SER A 30 6.08 -5.85 12.40
CA SER A 30 4.92 -6.74 12.59
C SER A 30 3.64 -6.11 12.05
N LEU A 31 3.35 -6.25 10.76
CA LEU A 31 2.17 -5.60 10.15
C LEU A 31 0.85 -6.18 10.67
N GLY A 32 0.84 -7.45 11.06
CA GLY A 32 -0.34 -8.13 11.59
C GLY A 32 -0.92 -7.49 12.86
N ASP A 33 -0.05 -6.92 13.71
CA ASP A 33 -0.46 -6.23 14.95
C ASP A 33 -1.23 -4.93 14.67
N HIS A 34 -1.24 -4.49 13.40
CA HIS A 34 -1.87 -3.24 12.97
C HIS A 34 -3.11 -3.43 12.09
N VAL A 35 -3.60 -4.66 11.93
CA VAL A 35 -4.85 -4.91 11.20
C VAL A 35 -6.02 -4.24 11.93
N GLY A 36 -6.83 -3.48 11.20
CA GLY A 36 -7.97 -2.74 11.75
C GLY A 36 -7.60 -1.37 12.34
N HIS A 37 -6.31 -1.04 12.42
CA HIS A 37 -5.84 0.27 12.85
C HIS A 37 -5.65 1.24 11.69
N THR A 38 -5.68 2.54 11.98
CA THR A 38 -5.07 3.52 11.08
C THR A 38 -3.59 3.61 11.40
N VAL A 39 -2.74 3.49 10.38
CA VAL A 39 -1.29 3.51 10.53
C VAL A 39 -0.62 4.55 9.65
N SER A 40 0.56 4.98 10.07
CA SER A 40 1.57 5.57 9.21
C SER A 40 2.60 4.49 8.88
N ALA A 41 2.87 4.26 7.59
CA ALA A 41 3.82 3.25 7.14
C ALA A 41 4.95 3.90 6.32
N THR A 42 6.20 3.59 6.67
CA THR A 42 7.39 4.06 5.96
C THR A 42 8.05 2.89 5.26
N GLY A 43 8.38 3.06 3.99
CA GLY A 43 8.97 1.99 3.19
C GLY A 43 9.44 2.44 1.81
N VAL A 44 9.87 1.47 1.01
CA VAL A 44 10.28 1.67 -0.39
C VAL A 44 9.18 1.13 -1.30
N VAL A 45 8.71 1.95 -2.23
CA VAL A 45 7.75 1.53 -3.27
C VAL A 45 8.49 0.78 -4.38
N GLU A 46 8.21 -0.51 -4.50
CA GLU A 46 8.67 -1.33 -5.62
C GLU A 46 7.80 -0.95 -6.83
N ASN A 47 8.42 -0.37 -7.88
CA ASN A 47 7.79 0.27 -9.07
C ASN A 47 7.60 1.79 -9.06
N ALA A 48 8.27 2.54 -8.17
CA ALA A 48 8.26 4.02 -8.21
C ALA A 48 8.62 4.61 -9.60
N ARG A 49 9.48 3.95 -10.38
CA ARG A 49 9.87 4.41 -11.73
C ARG A 49 8.76 4.27 -12.78
N MET A 50 7.85 3.31 -12.63
CA MET A 50 6.72 3.12 -13.55
C MET A 50 5.48 3.95 -13.15
N HIS A 51 5.42 4.40 -11.89
CA HIS A 51 4.45 5.37 -11.39
C HIS A 51 4.67 6.75 -12.00
N ASN A 52 5.88 7.30 -11.88
CA ASN A 52 6.23 8.62 -12.44
C ASN A 52 6.06 8.65 -13.98
N LEU A 53 6.46 7.58 -14.69
CA LEU A 53 6.29 7.49 -16.15
C LEU A 53 4.82 7.44 -16.60
N LYS A 54 3.92 6.85 -15.77
CA LYS A 54 2.48 6.86 -16.04
C LYS A 54 1.84 8.18 -15.64
N GLU A 55 2.39 8.93 -14.69
CA GLU A 55 1.94 10.28 -14.36
C GLU A 55 2.28 11.26 -15.48
N ASP A 56 3.50 11.24 -16.02
CA ASP A 56 3.90 12.09 -17.16
C ASP A 56 3.05 11.77 -18.42
N ALA A 57 2.79 10.49 -18.68
CA ALA A 57 1.89 10.07 -19.76
C ALA A 57 0.41 10.40 -19.47
N GLN A 58 0.02 10.53 -18.20
CA GLN A 58 -1.32 10.95 -17.78
C GLN A 58 -1.50 12.46 -17.85
N GLU A 59 -0.47 13.24 -17.53
CA GLU A 59 -0.47 14.69 -17.72
C GLU A 59 -0.67 15.03 -19.20
N ALA A 60 0.03 14.32 -20.09
CA ALA A 60 -0.18 14.42 -21.54
C ALA A 60 -1.59 13.98 -22.00
N ALA A 61 -2.28 13.11 -21.26
CA ALA A 61 -3.62 12.62 -21.59
C ALA A 61 -4.78 13.41 -20.95
N LYS A 62 -4.52 14.22 -19.91
CA LYS A 62 -5.52 15.11 -19.28
C LYS A 62 -6.05 16.17 -20.25
N ASP A 63 -5.24 16.56 -21.24
CA ASP A 63 -5.62 17.52 -22.28
C ASP A 63 -6.74 16.99 -23.21
N THR A 64 -7.08 15.69 -23.12
CA THR A 64 -8.11 15.04 -23.95
C THR A 64 -9.45 14.81 -23.23
N GLY A 65 -9.62 15.32 -22.00
CA GLY A 65 -10.91 15.28 -21.29
C GLY A 65 -11.26 13.92 -20.63
N MET A 66 -10.29 13.02 -20.48
CA MET A 66 -10.47 11.74 -19.80
C MET A 66 -10.49 11.94 -18.27
N THR A 67 -11.66 11.97 -17.64
CA THR A 67 -11.81 11.95 -16.18
C THR A 67 -11.39 10.59 -15.63
N LYS A 68 -10.12 10.43 -15.26
CA LYS A 68 -9.65 9.22 -14.60
C LYS A 68 -9.95 9.26 -13.10
N ASN A 69 -10.60 8.20 -12.62
CA ASN A 69 -10.61 7.83 -11.23
C ASN A 69 -9.21 7.29 -10.88
N ASN A 70 -8.29 8.18 -10.52
CA ASN A 70 -6.86 7.89 -10.25
C ASN A 70 -6.68 7.17 -8.89
N LYS A 71 -7.29 6.00 -8.72
CA LYS A 71 -6.98 5.16 -7.56
C LYS A 71 -5.63 4.52 -7.78
N GLU A 72 -4.69 4.83 -6.90
CA GLU A 72 -3.34 4.29 -6.99
C GLU A 72 -3.30 2.86 -6.47
N HIS A 73 -2.57 2.01 -7.18
CA HIS A 73 -2.30 0.63 -6.79
C HIS A 73 -0.80 0.40 -6.86
N GLY A 74 -0.19 -0.08 -5.77
CA GLY A 74 1.26 -0.27 -5.71
C GLY A 74 1.72 -1.28 -4.67
N HIS A 75 3.00 -1.60 -4.70
CA HIS A 75 3.64 -2.49 -3.73
C HIS A 75 4.66 -1.69 -2.91
N MET A 76 4.66 -1.85 -1.59
CA MET A 76 5.59 -1.17 -0.69
C MET A 76 6.26 -2.16 0.27
N LYS A 77 7.59 -2.11 0.30
CA LYS A 77 8.38 -2.81 1.31
C LYS A 77 8.53 -1.93 2.55
N VAL A 78 7.82 -2.27 3.62
CA VAL A 78 7.73 -1.50 4.87
C VAL A 78 8.93 -1.78 5.76
N THR A 79 9.55 -0.71 6.24
CA THR A 79 10.63 -0.75 7.24
C THR A 79 10.19 -0.27 8.62
N ASP A 80 9.14 0.55 8.68
CA ASP A 80 8.57 1.04 9.94
C ASP A 80 7.06 1.24 9.82
N VAL A 81 6.33 0.95 10.89
CA VAL A 81 4.89 1.15 11.00
C VAL A 81 4.55 1.73 12.37
N GLN A 82 3.75 2.79 12.36
CA GLN A 82 3.32 3.49 13.57
C GLN A 82 1.80 3.53 13.59
N MET A 83 1.19 3.12 14.70
CA MET A 83 -0.25 3.26 14.89
C MET A 83 -0.62 4.72 15.12
N VAL A 84 -1.67 5.18 14.43
CA VAL A 84 -2.23 6.53 14.57
C VAL A 84 -3.60 6.49 15.26
N SER A 85 -4.38 5.43 15.06
CA SER A 85 -5.61 5.17 15.82
C SER A 85 -5.98 3.69 15.87
N ASP A 86 -6.64 3.28 16.96
CA ASP A 86 -7.13 1.91 17.19
C ASP A 86 -8.30 1.48 16.28
N SER A 87 -8.75 2.37 15.39
CA SER A 87 -9.79 2.07 14.41
C SER A 87 -9.41 2.57 13.03
N CYS A 88 -9.93 1.87 12.02
CA CYS A 88 -9.85 2.22 10.61
C CYS A 88 -11.26 2.60 10.14
N SER A 89 -11.46 3.86 9.79
CA SER A 89 -12.69 4.35 9.15
C SER A 89 -12.49 4.34 7.64
N GLN A 90 -12.99 3.28 6.99
CA GLN A 90 -13.09 3.19 5.53
C GLN A 90 -14.32 3.93 5.00
#